data_AF-I0KD53-F1
#
_entry.id   AF-I0KD53-F1
#
_cell.length_a   1.000
_cell.length_b   1.000
_cell.length_c   1.000
_cell.angle_alpha   90.00
_cell.angle_beta   90.00
_cell.angle_gamma   90.00
#
_symmetry.space_group_name_H-M   'P 1'
#
loop_
_entity.id
_entity.type
_entity.pdbx_description
1 polymer ?
#
loop_
_entity_poly.entity_id
_entity_poly.type
_entity_poly.pdbx_seq_one_letter_code
_entity_poly.pdbx_strand_id
1 'polypeptide(L)'
;MTTQLSRGDRVRVAIDAEGKHLRSYNATVKSTAETGKVYLVADSGRHKTVGRHQCTLIPEVAPPTLPDGIRQFAEYLGQHDALTRLYQLKAFRAFDPPMLTEAQIKSLAKLLLNGWSAEYALRVTASLEQEPVTDQAMHWSFPQAYYSVLFTARAFLSLLGHQVQDESLVSKQLGNYVWRGYYPAGLDHYVVGMPESYEVLRRRSGDQVTCAFLLESRDHQLRALRKTVQHNPDTALRSQSGHPIARFGPEQYKVLAKRVGYTTWFNLLARLRIADTNRELTALDAEVDRRAMHQQLVDIVSTINLVHEAYVVEALGWATYRQHIYEAQPAYLQNSFLRERLALLAADRT
;
A
#
# COMPACT_ATOMS: atom_id res chain seq x y z
N MET A 1 27.45 23.39 -12.20
CA MET A 1 27.08 22.91 -13.55
C MET A 1 25.57 23.02 -13.68
N THR A 2 25.07 23.89 -14.55
CA THR A 2 23.63 24.18 -14.68
C THR A 2 23.01 23.16 -15.63
N THR A 3 22.32 22.14 -15.09
CA THR A 3 21.65 21.09 -15.87
C THR A 3 20.77 21.74 -16.94
N GLN A 4 20.94 21.36 -18.22
CA GLN A 4 20.09 21.80 -19.32
C GLN A 4 18.67 21.26 -19.12
N LEU A 5 17.67 22.14 -19.27
CA LEU A 5 16.26 21.77 -19.26
C LEU A 5 15.76 21.74 -20.70
N SER A 6 15.19 20.62 -21.09
CA SER A 6 14.64 20.36 -22.42
C SER A 6 13.12 20.33 -22.38
N ARG A 7 12.48 20.53 -23.54
CA ARG A 7 11.02 20.35 -23.67
C ARG A 7 10.68 18.90 -23.36
N GLY A 8 9.71 18.68 -22.47
CA GLY A 8 9.32 17.36 -21.98
C GLY A 8 9.81 17.06 -20.57
N ASP A 9 10.90 17.71 -20.14
CA ASP A 9 11.47 17.47 -18.82
C ASP A 9 10.47 17.71 -17.69
N ARG A 10 10.52 16.82 -16.69
CA ARG A 10 9.81 16.99 -15.42
C ARG A 10 10.66 17.84 -14.50
N VAL A 11 10.08 18.87 -13.91
CA VAL A 11 10.77 19.76 -12.98
C VAL A 11 9.94 19.97 -11.72
N ARG A 12 10.61 20.07 -10.58
CA ARG A 12 10.04 20.61 -9.34
C ARG A 12 10.37 22.09 -9.30
N VAL A 13 9.35 22.92 -9.21
CA VAL A 13 9.46 24.37 -9.16
C VAL A 13 9.32 24.84 -7.72
N ALA A 14 10.34 25.51 -7.19
CA ALA A 14 10.28 26.17 -5.90
C ALA A 14 9.91 27.66 -6.09
N ILE A 15 8.88 28.11 -5.38
CA ILE A 15 8.50 29.52 -5.33
C ILE A 15 8.89 30.06 -3.97
N ASP A 16 9.84 30.98 -3.97
CA ASP A 16 10.32 31.67 -2.79
C ASP A 16 9.96 33.15 -2.89
N ALA A 17 9.65 33.78 -1.76
CA ALA A 17 9.47 35.23 -1.65
C ALA A 17 10.22 35.70 -0.41
N GLU A 18 11.02 36.78 -0.55
CA GLU A 18 11.79 37.36 0.56
C GLU A 18 12.68 36.34 1.30
N GLY A 19 13.26 35.38 0.55
CA GLY A 19 14.09 34.32 1.12
C GLY A 19 13.33 33.23 1.89
N LYS A 20 11.99 33.26 1.89
CA LYS A 20 11.14 32.23 2.50
C LYS A 20 10.50 31.36 1.43
N HIS A 21 10.58 30.05 1.63
CA HIS A 21 9.89 29.08 0.78
C HIS A 21 8.38 29.22 0.93
N LEU A 22 7.67 29.49 -0.17
CA LEU A 22 6.21 29.58 -0.16
C LEU A 22 5.57 28.24 -0.52
N ARG A 23 6.02 27.64 -1.62
CA ARG A 23 5.48 26.37 -2.11
C ARG A 23 6.37 25.75 -3.18
N SER A 24 6.23 24.44 -3.34
CA SER A 24 6.77 23.70 -4.48
C SER A 24 5.64 23.06 -5.29
N TYR A 25 5.82 22.93 -6.60
CA TYR A 25 4.92 22.15 -7.45
C TYR A 25 5.69 21.47 -8.58
N ASN A 26 5.13 20.38 -9.10
CA ASN A 26 5.71 19.68 -10.24
C ASN A 26 5.12 20.22 -11.55
N ALA A 27 5.94 20.26 -12.59
CA ALA A 27 5.54 20.72 -13.90
C ALA A 27 6.32 20.04 -15.02
N THR A 28 5.78 20.12 -16.23
CA THR A 28 6.45 19.69 -17.46
C THR A 28 6.90 20.90 -18.25
N VAL A 29 8.16 20.89 -18.67
CA VAL A 29 8.75 21.93 -19.52
C VAL A 29 8.12 21.90 -20.91
N LYS A 30 7.56 23.03 -21.33
CA LYS A 30 7.03 23.23 -22.69
C LYS A 30 8.05 23.89 -23.61
N SER A 31 8.75 24.89 -23.10
CA SER A 31 9.83 25.55 -23.81
C SER A 31 10.72 26.31 -22.83
N THR A 32 11.93 26.61 -23.27
CA THR A 32 12.90 27.45 -22.57
C THR A 32 13.17 28.67 -23.44
N ALA A 33 13.25 29.85 -22.83
CA ALA A 33 13.69 31.06 -23.51
C ALA A 33 15.17 31.32 -23.23
N GLU A 34 15.85 31.97 -24.17
CA GLU A 34 17.25 32.42 -24.03
C GLU A 34 17.44 33.35 -22.81
N THR A 35 16.37 34.04 -22.40
CA THR A 35 16.33 34.90 -21.20
C THR A 35 16.43 34.16 -19.86
N GLY A 36 16.55 32.83 -19.88
CA GLY A 36 16.58 32.00 -18.67
C GLY A 36 15.20 31.76 -18.05
N LYS A 37 14.13 32.16 -18.74
CA LYS A 37 12.74 31.81 -18.37
C LYS A 37 12.38 30.44 -18.90
N VAL A 38 11.59 29.70 -18.12
CA VAL A 38 11.09 28.38 -18.46
C VAL A 38 9.56 28.43 -18.49
N TYR A 39 8.99 28.04 -19.63
CA TYR A 39 7.54 27.91 -19.80
C TYR A 39 7.14 26.48 -19.46
N LEU A 40 6.20 26.37 -18.54
CA LEU A 40 5.83 25.13 -17.88
C LEU A 40 4.32 24.92 -17.94
N VAL A 41 3.91 23.65 -17.89
CA VAL A 41 2.54 23.26 -17.51
C VAL A 41 2.63 22.50 -16.21
N ALA A 42 2.07 23.07 -15.14
CA ALA A 42 1.95 22.42 -13.84
C ALA A 42 1.02 21.20 -13.94
N ASP A 43 1.14 20.25 -13.01
CA ASP A 43 0.29 19.04 -12.98
C ASP A 43 -1.20 19.38 -12.82
N SER A 44 -1.51 20.49 -12.15
CA SER A 44 -2.84 21.12 -12.14
C SER A 44 -3.39 21.56 -13.52
N GLY A 45 -2.60 21.46 -14.60
CA GLY A 45 -2.93 21.92 -15.95
C GLY A 45 -2.72 23.42 -16.18
N ARG A 46 -2.18 24.15 -15.19
CA ARG A 46 -1.95 25.59 -15.30
C ARG A 46 -0.63 25.89 -16.00
N HIS A 47 -0.68 26.80 -16.98
CA HIS A 47 0.53 27.34 -17.60
C HIS A 47 1.23 28.30 -16.63
N LYS A 48 2.56 28.18 -16.54
CA LYS A 48 3.40 28.99 -15.67
C LYS A 48 4.67 29.39 -16.40
N THR A 49 5.20 30.56 -16.05
CA THR A 49 6.52 31.02 -16.48
C THR A 49 7.32 31.30 -15.23
N VAL A 50 8.50 30.67 -15.10
CA VAL A 50 9.38 30.81 -13.93
C VAL A 50 10.83 30.96 -14.37
N GLY A 51 11.69 31.43 -13.47
CA GLY A 51 13.13 31.45 -13.72
C GLY A 51 13.72 30.04 -13.67
N ARG A 52 14.72 29.76 -14.51
CA ARG A 52 15.40 28.45 -14.54
C ARG A 52 16.00 28.05 -13.20
N HIS A 53 16.47 29.02 -12.40
CA HIS A 53 17.00 28.78 -11.05
C HIS A 53 15.94 28.25 -10.07
N GLN A 54 14.66 28.45 -10.37
CA GLN A 54 13.53 27.94 -9.57
C GLN A 54 13.19 26.49 -9.90
N CYS A 55 13.75 25.94 -10.99
CA CYS A 55 13.47 24.60 -11.47
C CYS A 55 14.57 23.65 -11.02
N THR A 56 14.20 22.61 -10.28
CA THR A 56 15.03 21.43 -10.07
C THR A 56 14.57 20.34 -11.03
N LEU A 57 15.47 19.83 -11.88
CA LEU A 57 15.15 18.69 -12.75
C LEU A 57 14.73 17.53 -11.85
N ILE A 58 13.53 16.99 -12.10
CA ILE A 58 13.14 15.69 -11.57
C ILE A 58 13.80 14.71 -12.53
N PRO A 59 14.82 13.94 -12.09
CA PRO A 59 15.42 12.95 -12.97
C PRO A 59 14.31 12.08 -13.52
N GLU A 60 14.37 11.79 -14.82
CA GLU A 60 13.53 10.76 -15.43
C GLU A 60 14.02 9.40 -14.92
N VAL A 61 13.79 9.15 -13.63
CA VAL A 61 13.73 7.79 -13.13
C VAL A 61 12.47 7.26 -13.79
N ALA A 62 12.65 6.32 -14.73
CA ALA A 62 11.51 5.55 -15.21
C ALA A 62 10.67 5.18 -13.98
N PRO A 63 9.34 5.43 -13.99
CA PRO A 63 8.52 5.04 -12.86
C PRO A 63 8.87 3.58 -12.57
N PRO A 64 9.24 3.23 -11.33
CA PRO A 64 9.74 1.91 -11.07
C PRO A 64 8.71 0.90 -11.55
N THR A 65 9.18 -0.16 -12.20
CA THR A 65 8.28 -1.17 -12.71
C THR A 65 7.63 -1.90 -11.52
N LEU A 66 6.44 -2.46 -11.70
CA LEU A 66 5.82 -3.22 -10.62
C LEU A 66 6.75 -4.33 -10.07
N PRO A 67 7.45 -5.10 -10.91
CA PRO A 67 8.49 -6.03 -10.44
C PRO A 67 9.51 -5.39 -9.51
N ASP A 68 10.02 -4.19 -9.83
CA ASP A 68 10.95 -3.46 -8.95
C ASP A 68 10.30 -3.08 -7.62
N GLY A 69 9.03 -2.67 -7.66
CA GLY A 69 8.15 -2.42 -6.52
C GLY A 69 8.09 -3.58 -5.55
N ILE A 70 7.68 -4.75 -6.07
CA ILE A 70 7.51 -5.96 -5.29
C ILE A 70 8.86 -6.44 -4.75
N ARG A 71 9.91 -6.44 -5.59
CA ARG A 71 11.25 -6.85 -5.20
C ARG A 71 11.79 -6.02 -4.06
N GLN A 72 11.83 -4.68 -4.19
CA GLN A 72 12.36 -3.83 -3.12
C GLN A 72 11.55 -3.94 -1.84
N PHE A 73 10.22 -4.05 -1.95
CA PHE A 73 9.38 -4.23 -0.78
C PHE A 73 9.66 -5.56 -0.08
N ALA A 74 9.79 -6.67 -0.81
CA ALA A 74 10.14 -7.97 -0.27
C ALA A 74 11.55 -8.00 0.34
N GLU A 75 12.55 -7.46 -0.35
CA GLU A 75 13.93 -7.35 0.14
C GLU A 75 13.97 -6.60 1.48
N TYR A 76 13.25 -5.49 1.57
CA TYR A 76 13.20 -4.70 2.79
C TYR A 76 12.45 -5.41 3.94
N LEU A 77 11.39 -6.16 3.65
CA LEU A 77 10.77 -7.02 4.66
C LEU A 77 11.70 -8.15 5.11
N GLY A 78 12.45 -8.76 4.19
CA GLY A 78 13.36 -9.88 4.45
C GLY A 78 14.63 -9.50 5.22
N GLN A 79 15.05 -8.24 5.17
CA GLN A 79 16.22 -7.74 5.93
C GLN A 79 16.03 -7.80 7.46
N HIS A 80 14.82 -8.07 7.93
CA HIS A 80 14.48 -7.86 9.31
C HIS A 80 13.39 -8.82 9.79
N ASP A 81 13.63 -9.48 10.92
CA ASP A 81 12.61 -10.30 11.56
C ASP A 81 11.39 -9.47 11.99
N ALA A 82 10.24 -9.78 11.41
CA ALA A 82 8.99 -9.06 11.63
C ALA A 82 8.43 -9.28 13.04
N LEU A 83 8.58 -10.48 13.61
CA LEU A 83 8.06 -10.79 14.94
C LEU A 83 8.90 -10.11 16.03
N THR A 84 10.22 -10.26 15.99
CA THR A 84 11.12 -9.56 16.91
C THR A 84 10.81 -8.06 16.98
N ARG A 85 10.60 -7.41 15.83
CA ARG A 85 10.26 -5.98 15.79
C ARG A 85 8.85 -5.68 16.28
N LEU A 86 7.88 -6.54 15.97
CA LEU A 86 6.51 -6.39 16.45
C LEU A 86 6.46 -6.41 17.98
N TYR A 87 7.14 -7.37 18.61
CA TYR A 87 7.20 -7.48 20.07
C TYR A 87 7.92 -6.30 20.75
N GLN A 88 8.71 -5.53 20.00
CA GLN A 88 9.33 -4.29 20.49
C GLN A 88 8.39 -3.07 20.43
N LEU A 89 7.28 -3.15 19.70
CA LEU A 89 6.35 -2.03 19.58
C LEU A 89 5.62 -1.78 20.88
N LYS A 90 5.60 -0.51 21.30
CA LYS A 90 4.77 -0.06 22.43
C LYS A 90 3.28 -0.42 22.21
N ALA A 91 2.79 -0.28 20.98
CA ALA A 91 1.40 -0.59 20.65
C ALA A 91 1.07 -2.08 20.78
N PHE A 92 2.04 -2.96 20.50
CA PHE A 92 1.86 -4.41 20.70
C PHE A 92 1.95 -4.79 22.17
N ARG A 93 2.94 -4.26 22.91
CA ARG A 93 3.09 -4.54 24.35
C ARG A 93 1.94 -4.01 25.22
N ALA A 94 1.29 -2.93 24.77
CA ALA A 94 0.11 -2.36 25.40
C ALA A 94 -1.19 -2.81 24.72
N PHE A 95 -1.13 -3.86 23.90
CA PHE A 95 -2.31 -4.38 23.21
C PHE A 95 -3.20 -5.10 24.22
N ASP A 96 -4.35 -4.51 24.49
CA ASP A 96 -5.34 -5.03 25.43
C ASP A 96 -6.71 -5.10 24.72
N PRO A 97 -6.95 -6.15 23.91
CA PRO A 97 -8.22 -6.31 23.20
C PRO A 97 -9.31 -6.79 24.17
N PRO A 98 -10.59 -6.50 23.86
CA PRO A 98 -11.71 -6.98 24.67
C PRO A 98 -11.75 -8.51 24.70
N MET A 99 -12.23 -9.07 25.81
CA MET A 99 -12.46 -10.51 25.92
C MET A 99 -13.44 -10.96 24.83
N LEU A 100 -13.00 -11.93 24.02
CA LEU A 100 -13.78 -12.43 22.90
C LEU A 100 -14.75 -13.52 23.37
N THR A 101 -15.98 -13.43 22.89
CA THR A 101 -16.99 -14.49 23.02
C THR A 101 -16.65 -15.67 22.10
N GLU A 102 -17.18 -16.86 22.39
CA GLU A 102 -17.03 -18.03 21.53
C GLU A 102 -17.49 -17.78 20.08
N ALA A 103 -18.58 -17.02 19.91
CA ALA A 103 -19.08 -16.64 18.59
C ALA A 103 -18.08 -15.75 17.82
N GLN A 104 -17.41 -14.83 18.51
CA GLN A 104 -16.36 -14.00 17.91
C GLN A 104 -15.12 -14.82 17.57
N ILE A 105 -14.71 -15.76 18.43
CA ILE A 105 -13.60 -16.69 18.16
C ILE A 105 -13.90 -17.52 16.91
N LYS A 106 -15.13 -18.04 16.78
CA LYS A 106 -15.57 -18.79 15.59
C LYS A 106 -15.56 -17.92 14.32
N SER A 107 -15.99 -16.67 14.42
CA SER A 107 -15.93 -15.70 13.31
C SER A 107 -14.48 -15.42 12.90
N LEU A 108 -13.59 -15.24 13.88
CA LEU A 108 -12.17 -15.04 13.67
C LEU A 108 -11.51 -16.23 12.99
N ALA A 109 -11.80 -17.45 13.45
CA ALA A 109 -11.32 -18.69 12.83
C ALA A 109 -11.75 -18.80 11.37
N LYS A 110 -12.98 -18.37 11.04
CA LYS A 110 -13.47 -18.34 9.66
C LYS A 110 -12.74 -17.31 8.80
N LEU A 111 -12.46 -16.12 9.33
CA LEU A 111 -11.67 -15.11 8.61
C LEU A 111 -10.25 -15.61 8.34
N LEU A 112 -9.59 -16.20 9.34
CA LEU A 112 -8.25 -16.77 9.19
C LEU A 112 -8.23 -17.94 8.22
N LEU A 113 -9.21 -18.86 8.28
CA LEU A 113 -9.37 -19.94 7.30
C LEU A 113 -9.41 -19.39 5.87
N ASN A 114 -10.20 -18.35 5.61
CA ASN A 114 -10.28 -17.75 4.28
C ASN A 114 -8.93 -17.14 3.86
N GLY A 115 -8.27 -16.42 4.77
CA GLY A 115 -6.95 -15.82 4.50
C GLY A 115 -5.87 -16.85 4.21
N TRP A 116 -5.84 -17.94 4.99
CA TRP A 116 -4.90 -19.04 4.83
C TRP A 116 -5.19 -19.90 3.60
N SER A 117 -6.46 -20.09 3.25
CA SER A 117 -6.83 -20.79 2.01
C SER A 117 -6.36 -20.02 0.78
N ALA A 118 -6.49 -18.69 0.78
CA ALA A 118 -5.96 -17.84 -0.28
C ALA A 118 -4.41 -17.86 -0.31
N GLU A 119 -3.74 -17.85 0.84
CA GLU A 119 -2.28 -17.99 0.89
C GLU A 119 -1.80 -19.36 0.40
N TYR A 120 -2.51 -20.42 0.78
CA TYR A 120 -2.24 -21.77 0.30
C TYR A 120 -2.37 -21.84 -1.22
N ALA A 121 -3.46 -21.28 -1.77
CA ALA A 121 -3.66 -21.19 -3.21
C ALA A 121 -2.52 -20.44 -3.90
N LEU A 122 -2.12 -19.28 -3.36
CA LEU A 122 -0.97 -18.51 -3.85
C LEU A 122 0.28 -19.41 -3.93
N ARG A 123 0.64 -20.10 -2.84
CA ARG A 123 1.84 -20.95 -2.77
C ARG A 123 1.78 -22.15 -3.72
N VAL A 124 0.61 -22.71 -3.95
CA VAL A 124 0.43 -23.86 -4.84
C VAL A 124 0.40 -23.45 -6.32
N THR A 125 0.00 -22.21 -6.65
CA THR A 125 0.01 -21.70 -8.03
C THR A 125 1.39 -21.85 -8.69
N ALA A 126 2.48 -21.58 -7.96
CA ALA A 126 3.84 -21.79 -8.48
C ALA A 126 4.24 -23.27 -8.64
N SER A 127 3.65 -24.17 -7.86
CA SER A 127 3.97 -25.61 -7.89
C SER A 127 3.21 -26.39 -8.98
N LEU A 128 2.12 -25.82 -9.51
CA LEU A 128 1.29 -26.45 -10.55
C LEU A 128 1.82 -26.24 -11.97
N GLU A 129 2.74 -25.29 -12.16
CA GLU A 129 3.30 -25.00 -13.49
C GLU A 129 4.57 -25.84 -13.72
N GLN A 130 4.56 -26.64 -14.79
CA GLN A 130 5.80 -27.11 -15.41
C GLN A 130 6.44 -25.89 -16.09
N GLU A 131 7.73 -25.63 -15.82
CA GLU A 131 8.41 -24.39 -16.19
C GLU A 131 8.15 -23.91 -17.64
N PRO A 132 8.11 -22.58 -17.91
CA PRO A 132 8.30 -21.44 -17.00
C PRO A 132 7.00 -20.85 -16.43
N VAL A 133 7.10 -20.11 -15.31
CA VAL A 133 5.94 -19.43 -14.69
C VAL A 133 5.31 -18.46 -15.69
N THR A 134 4.03 -18.64 -15.99
CA THR A 134 3.36 -17.89 -17.06
C THR A 134 2.81 -16.55 -16.57
N ASP A 135 2.54 -15.62 -17.48
CA ASP A 135 1.78 -14.40 -17.14
C ASP A 135 0.43 -14.77 -16.51
N GLN A 136 -0.17 -15.86 -16.97
CA GLN A 136 -1.42 -16.40 -16.43
C GLN A 136 -1.30 -16.76 -14.95
N ALA A 137 -0.21 -17.37 -14.49
CA ALA A 137 0.00 -17.61 -13.06
C ALA A 137 0.13 -16.33 -12.23
N MET A 138 0.74 -15.27 -12.77
CA MET A 138 0.79 -13.98 -12.09
C MET A 138 -0.60 -13.34 -11.98
N HIS A 139 -1.44 -13.47 -13.01
CA HIS A 139 -2.85 -13.06 -12.98
C HIS A 139 -3.64 -13.77 -11.87
N TRP A 140 -3.33 -15.04 -11.59
CA TRP A 140 -3.93 -15.76 -10.46
C TRP A 140 -3.30 -15.38 -9.12
N SER A 141 -2.00 -15.10 -9.08
CA SER A 141 -1.26 -14.84 -7.84
C SER A 141 -1.68 -13.53 -7.17
N PHE A 142 -1.88 -12.44 -7.92
CA PHE A 142 -2.19 -11.15 -7.32
C PHE A 142 -3.52 -11.11 -6.55
N PRO A 143 -4.65 -11.64 -7.07
CA PRO A 143 -5.88 -11.74 -6.29
C PRO A 143 -5.70 -12.59 -5.03
N GLN A 144 -4.99 -13.73 -5.11
CA GLN A 144 -4.78 -14.60 -3.94
C GLN A 144 -3.97 -13.88 -2.85
N ALA A 145 -2.91 -13.17 -3.23
CA ALA A 145 -2.13 -12.35 -2.31
C ALA A 145 -2.98 -11.27 -1.63
N TYR A 146 -3.81 -10.55 -2.41
CA TYR A 146 -4.70 -9.53 -1.86
C TYR A 146 -5.73 -10.11 -0.91
N TYR A 147 -6.45 -11.15 -1.31
CA TYR A 147 -7.53 -11.72 -0.50
C TYR A 147 -7.00 -12.39 0.76
N SER A 148 -5.83 -13.02 0.70
CA SER A 148 -5.16 -13.54 1.87
C SER A 148 -4.99 -12.46 2.94
N VAL A 149 -4.38 -11.34 2.55
CA VAL A 149 -4.12 -10.22 3.45
C VAL A 149 -5.40 -9.47 3.86
N LEU A 150 -6.39 -9.36 2.98
CA LEU A 150 -7.69 -8.74 3.30
C LEU A 150 -8.38 -9.51 4.45
N PHE A 151 -8.39 -10.84 4.39
CA PHE A 151 -9.09 -11.64 5.40
C PHE A 151 -8.35 -11.65 6.74
N THR A 152 -7.02 -11.73 6.76
CA THR A 152 -6.24 -11.61 8.01
C THR A 152 -6.32 -10.19 8.59
N ALA A 153 -6.36 -9.15 7.74
CA ALA A 153 -6.61 -7.78 8.18
C ALA A 153 -7.99 -7.62 8.82
N ARG A 154 -9.04 -8.22 8.25
CA ARG A 154 -10.38 -8.23 8.87
C ARG A 154 -10.37 -8.97 10.19
N ALA A 155 -9.63 -10.08 10.30
CA ALA A 155 -9.45 -10.79 11.55
C ALA A 155 -8.83 -9.86 12.62
N PHE A 156 -7.71 -9.21 12.31
CA PHE A 156 -7.07 -8.22 13.18
C PHE A 156 -8.01 -7.06 13.58
N LEU A 157 -8.71 -6.46 12.62
CA LEU A 157 -9.66 -5.38 12.87
C LEU A 157 -10.84 -5.84 13.76
N SER A 158 -11.27 -7.09 13.62
CA SER A 158 -12.35 -7.63 14.44
C SER A 158 -11.98 -7.75 15.91
N LEU A 159 -10.70 -8.02 16.23
CA LEU A 159 -10.17 -7.99 17.60
C LEU A 159 -10.33 -6.60 18.22
N LEU A 160 -10.19 -5.57 17.39
CA LEU A 160 -10.27 -4.16 17.77
C LEU A 160 -11.72 -3.63 17.78
N GLY A 161 -12.72 -4.51 17.66
CA GLY A 161 -14.14 -4.14 17.65
C GLY A 161 -14.65 -3.63 16.30
N HIS A 162 -13.87 -3.75 15.23
CA HIS A 162 -14.26 -3.30 13.90
C HIS A 162 -14.78 -4.46 13.04
N GLN A 163 -16.10 -4.51 12.84
CA GLN A 163 -16.74 -5.47 11.93
C GLN A 163 -16.94 -4.82 10.56
N VAL A 164 -15.90 -4.87 9.72
CA VAL A 164 -15.87 -4.12 8.45
C VAL A 164 -15.83 -5.08 7.26
N GLN A 165 -16.89 -5.04 6.44
CA GLN A 165 -16.96 -5.80 5.19
C GLN A 165 -16.54 -4.96 3.97
N ASP A 166 -16.62 -3.64 4.03
CA ASP A 166 -16.24 -2.78 2.93
C ASP A 166 -14.70 -2.64 2.83
N GLU A 167 -14.13 -2.93 1.65
CA GLU A 167 -12.67 -2.90 1.43
C GLU A 167 -12.08 -1.48 1.62
N SER A 168 -12.83 -0.44 1.26
CA SER A 168 -12.36 0.95 1.43
C SER A 168 -12.28 1.33 2.91
N LEU A 169 -13.23 0.87 3.72
CA LEU A 169 -13.21 1.04 5.15
C LEU A 169 -12.10 0.19 5.81
N VAL A 170 -11.87 -1.05 5.35
CA VAL A 170 -10.73 -1.86 5.82
C VAL A 170 -9.42 -1.12 5.57
N SER A 171 -9.21 -0.64 4.33
CA SER A 171 -8.02 0.14 3.97
C SER A 171 -7.85 1.35 4.89
N LYS A 172 -8.92 2.10 5.15
CA LYS A 172 -8.86 3.30 5.98
C LYS A 172 -8.51 2.96 7.43
N GLN A 173 -9.07 1.89 7.98
CA GLN A 173 -8.77 1.47 9.34
C GLN A 173 -7.33 0.97 9.46
N LEU A 174 -6.88 0.10 8.54
CA LEU A 174 -5.48 -0.32 8.48
C LEU A 174 -4.52 0.85 8.41
N GLY A 175 -4.82 1.84 7.57
CA GLY A 175 -4.05 3.08 7.50
C GLY A 175 -3.93 3.80 8.84
N ASN A 176 -5.02 3.85 9.62
CA ASN A 176 -4.99 4.42 10.98
C ASN A 176 -4.12 3.61 11.94
N TYR A 177 -4.13 2.28 11.86
CA TYR A 177 -3.32 1.42 12.72
C TYR A 177 -1.83 1.45 12.35
N VAL A 178 -1.51 1.56 11.05
CA VAL A 178 -0.17 1.89 10.58
C VAL A 178 0.28 3.22 11.18
N TRP A 179 -0.51 4.29 11.04
CA TRP A 179 -0.21 5.59 11.64
C TRP A 179 -0.04 5.52 13.17
N ARG A 180 -0.84 4.72 13.88
CA ARG A 180 -0.73 4.53 15.34
C ARG A 180 0.45 3.67 15.79
N GLY A 181 1.19 3.06 14.86
CA GLY A 181 2.38 2.26 15.18
C GLY A 181 2.08 0.83 15.60
N TYR A 182 1.00 0.24 15.10
CA TYR A 182 0.66 -1.18 15.30
C TYR A 182 1.40 -2.10 14.31
N TYR A 183 2.13 -1.54 13.36
CA TYR A 183 2.90 -2.31 12.40
C TYR A 183 4.39 -2.07 12.65
N PRO A 184 5.22 -3.12 12.53
CA PRO A 184 6.66 -2.98 12.73
C PRO A 184 7.28 -2.17 11.59
N ALA A 185 8.54 -1.77 11.79
CA ALA A 185 9.36 -1.30 10.67
C ALA A 185 9.24 -2.29 9.50
N GLY A 186 9.20 -1.82 8.26
CA GLY A 186 8.78 -2.65 7.13
C GLY A 186 7.37 -2.31 6.67
N LEU A 187 6.43 -2.35 7.61
CA LEU A 187 4.99 -2.22 7.38
C LEU A 187 4.41 -0.93 7.97
N ASP A 188 5.25 -0.05 8.53
CA ASP A 188 4.87 1.19 9.20
C ASP A 188 4.86 2.43 8.30
N HIS A 189 5.26 2.30 7.03
CA HIS A 189 5.28 3.37 6.03
C HIS A 189 3.88 3.72 5.54
N TYR A 190 3.62 5.02 5.35
CA TYR A 190 2.35 5.48 4.80
C TYR A 190 2.49 6.83 4.11
N VAL A 191 1.55 7.11 3.20
CA VAL A 191 1.51 8.36 2.43
C VAL A 191 0.31 9.20 2.81
N VAL A 192 0.55 10.51 2.93
CA VAL A 192 -0.44 11.55 3.19
C VAL A 192 -0.34 12.67 2.15
N GLY A 193 -1.22 13.67 2.24
CA GLY A 193 -1.18 14.88 1.40
C GLY A 193 -2.12 14.86 0.21
N MET A 194 -2.15 15.96 -0.53
CA MET A 194 -2.96 16.15 -1.73
C MET A 194 -2.05 16.13 -2.98
N PRO A 195 -2.60 16.14 -4.21
CA PRO A 195 -1.77 16.21 -5.41
C PRO A 195 -0.76 17.36 -5.30
N GLU A 196 0.46 17.11 -5.77
CA GLU A 196 1.62 18.04 -5.67
C GLU A 196 2.20 18.22 -4.25
N SER A 197 1.59 17.65 -3.20
CA SER A 197 2.02 17.78 -1.80
C SER A 197 2.09 16.45 -1.05
N TYR A 198 2.29 15.33 -1.76
CA TYR A 198 2.38 14.03 -1.12
C TYR A 198 3.65 13.90 -0.27
N GLU A 199 3.50 13.24 0.86
CA GLU A 199 4.60 12.96 1.77
C GLU A 199 4.57 11.48 2.16
N VAL A 200 5.71 10.81 2.04
CA VAL A 200 5.91 9.46 2.57
C VAL A 200 6.52 9.58 3.95
N LEU A 201 5.76 9.15 4.95
CA LEU A 201 6.15 9.19 6.36
C LEU A 201 6.75 7.84 6.78
N ARG A 202 7.68 7.90 7.74
CA ARG A 202 8.47 6.77 8.26
C ARG A 202 9.38 6.06 7.24
N ARG A 203 9.58 6.65 6.05
CA ARG A 203 10.49 6.14 5.01
C ARG A 203 11.88 5.82 5.58
N ARG A 204 12.50 4.75 5.10
CA ARG A 204 13.89 4.39 5.40
C ARG A 204 14.79 4.63 4.19
N SER A 205 16.09 4.72 4.44
CA SER A 205 17.11 4.80 3.39
C SER A 205 17.05 3.56 2.51
N GLY A 206 16.98 3.75 1.18
CA GLY A 206 16.95 2.66 0.21
C GLY A 206 15.56 2.34 -0.35
N ASP A 207 14.47 2.84 0.26
CA ASP A 207 13.10 2.46 -0.10
C ASP A 207 12.48 3.31 -1.23
N GLN A 208 13.29 3.74 -2.21
CA GLN A 208 12.86 4.74 -3.19
C GLN A 208 11.72 4.24 -4.08
N VAL A 209 11.76 2.96 -4.45
CA VAL A 209 10.78 2.39 -5.37
C VAL A 209 9.45 2.11 -4.68
N THR A 210 9.44 1.51 -3.49
CA THR A 210 8.20 1.34 -2.71
C THR A 210 7.57 2.69 -2.40
N CYS A 211 8.37 3.71 -2.07
CA CYS A 211 7.89 5.08 -1.88
C CYS A 211 7.19 5.61 -3.14
N ALA A 212 7.80 5.44 -4.32
CA ALA A 212 7.20 5.86 -5.59
C ALA A 212 5.87 5.13 -5.86
N PHE A 213 5.81 3.81 -5.60
CA PHE A 213 4.57 3.04 -5.72
C PHE A 213 3.45 3.51 -4.81
N LEU A 214 3.77 3.83 -3.56
CA LEU A 214 2.78 4.33 -2.62
C LEU A 214 2.29 5.74 -3.00
N LEU A 215 3.18 6.59 -3.51
CA LEU A 215 2.82 7.91 -4.03
C LEU A 215 1.87 7.81 -5.22
N GLU A 216 2.16 6.93 -6.16
CA GLU A 216 1.32 6.66 -7.32
C GLU A 216 -0.03 6.06 -6.92
N SER A 217 -0.02 5.09 -5.99
CA SER A 217 -1.23 4.49 -5.44
C SER A 217 -2.14 5.55 -4.82
N ARG A 218 -1.55 6.52 -4.10
CA ARG A 218 -2.31 7.64 -3.51
C ARG A 218 -2.93 8.54 -4.57
N ASP A 219 -2.19 8.86 -5.62
CA ASP A 219 -2.70 9.67 -6.73
C ASP A 219 -3.86 8.95 -7.44
N HIS A 220 -3.71 7.66 -7.72
CA HIS A 220 -4.77 6.83 -8.29
C HIS A 220 -6.02 6.82 -7.42
N GLN A 221 -5.88 6.62 -6.10
CA GLN A 221 -7.01 6.66 -5.15
C GLN A 221 -7.74 8.00 -5.18
N LEU A 222 -7.00 9.12 -5.19
CA LEU A 222 -7.61 10.45 -5.22
C LEU A 222 -8.34 10.73 -6.53
N ARG A 223 -7.77 10.30 -7.67
CA ARG A 223 -8.42 10.42 -8.99
C ARG A 223 -9.67 9.56 -9.09
N ALA A 224 -9.59 8.30 -8.64
CA ALA A 224 -10.73 7.39 -8.61
C ALA A 224 -11.85 7.92 -7.71
N LEU A 225 -11.52 8.35 -6.48
CA LEU A 225 -12.48 8.92 -5.57
C LEU A 225 -13.10 10.21 -6.11
N ARG A 226 -12.31 11.08 -6.75
CA ARG A 226 -12.83 12.28 -7.41
C ARG A 226 -13.88 11.92 -8.45
N LYS A 227 -13.61 10.93 -9.31
CA LYS A 227 -14.54 10.47 -10.34
C LYS A 227 -15.83 9.95 -9.71
N THR A 228 -15.74 9.08 -8.71
CA THR A 228 -16.90 8.52 -7.99
C THR A 228 -17.74 9.61 -7.32
N VAL A 229 -17.10 10.51 -6.58
CA VAL A 229 -17.76 11.60 -5.86
C VAL A 229 -18.49 12.54 -6.82
N GLN A 230 -17.89 12.86 -7.97
CA GLN A 230 -18.50 13.78 -8.93
C GLN A 230 -19.59 13.12 -9.79
N HIS A 231 -19.55 11.80 -9.97
CA HIS A 231 -20.58 11.07 -10.72
C HIS A 231 -21.87 10.88 -9.91
N ASN A 232 -21.81 10.88 -8.58
CA ASN A 232 -22.97 10.79 -7.71
C ASN A 232 -23.48 12.20 -7.31
N PRO A 233 -24.70 12.60 -7.71
CA PRO A 233 -25.27 13.92 -7.41
C PRO A 233 -25.34 14.27 -5.92
N ASP A 234 -25.55 13.28 -5.05
CA ASP A 234 -25.73 13.48 -3.61
C ASP A 234 -24.39 13.72 -2.91
N THR A 235 -23.31 13.16 -3.45
CA THR A 235 -21.97 13.29 -2.86
C THR A 235 -21.10 14.34 -3.55
N ALA A 236 -21.53 14.84 -4.72
CA ALA A 236 -20.79 15.79 -5.52
C ALA A 236 -20.42 17.04 -4.71
N LEU A 237 -19.15 17.41 -4.77
CA LEU A 237 -18.68 18.67 -4.19
C LEU A 237 -19.21 19.83 -5.02
N ARG A 238 -19.89 20.76 -4.36
CA ARG A 238 -20.61 21.88 -4.98
C ARG A 238 -19.98 23.22 -4.65
N SER A 239 -20.15 24.18 -5.55
CA SER A 239 -19.81 25.59 -5.34
C SER A 239 -20.72 26.23 -4.29
N GLN A 240 -20.41 27.46 -3.89
CA GLN A 240 -21.31 28.26 -3.05
C GLN A 240 -22.70 28.46 -3.70
N SER A 241 -22.79 28.43 -5.03
CA SER A 241 -24.03 28.48 -5.79
C SER A 241 -24.76 27.12 -5.91
N GLY A 242 -24.26 26.05 -5.28
CA GLY A 242 -24.89 24.74 -5.25
C GLY A 242 -24.65 23.86 -6.49
N HIS A 243 -23.91 24.33 -7.50
CA HIS A 243 -23.60 23.53 -8.69
C HIS A 243 -22.37 22.64 -8.49
N PRO A 244 -22.35 21.40 -9.05
CA PRO A 244 -21.17 20.54 -9.00
C PRO A 244 -19.93 21.21 -9.61
N ILE A 245 -18.79 21.11 -8.92
CA ILE A 245 -17.55 21.77 -9.34
C ILE A 245 -16.76 20.87 -10.31
N ALA A 246 -16.53 21.35 -11.54
CA ALA A 246 -15.73 20.60 -12.52
C ALA A 246 -14.22 20.55 -12.19
N ARG A 247 -13.65 21.62 -11.62
CA ARG A 247 -12.21 21.74 -11.32
C ARG A 247 -11.94 21.81 -9.83
N PHE A 248 -11.15 20.86 -9.33
CA PHE A 248 -10.84 20.76 -7.90
C PHE A 248 -9.63 21.65 -7.56
N GLY A 249 -9.79 22.49 -6.55
CA GLY A 249 -8.70 23.23 -5.92
C GLY A 249 -8.16 22.50 -4.67
N PRO A 250 -7.22 23.13 -3.96
CA PRO A 250 -6.61 22.57 -2.74
C PRO A 250 -7.63 22.12 -1.68
N GLU A 251 -8.65 22.95 -1.41
CA GLU A 251 -9.66 22.61 -0.39
C GLU A 251 -10.49 21.38 -0.77
N GLN A 252 -10.86 21.22 -2.04
CA GLN A 252 -11.58 20.01 -2.49
C GLN A 252 -10.69 18.77 -2.39
N TYR A 253 -9.42 18.87 -2.76
CA TYR A 253 -8.48 17.75 -2.59
C TYR A 253 -8.17 17.45 -1.13
N LYS A 254 -8.21 18.43 -0.23
CA LYS A 254 -8.12 18.21 1.22
C LYS A 254 -9.30 17.38 1.74
N VAL A 255 -10.52 17.66 1.26
CA VAL A 255 -11.70 16.84 1.56
C VAL A 255 -11.53 15.41 1.04
N LEU A 256 -11.07 15.23 -0.20
CA LEU A 256 -10.81 13.90 -0.75
C LEU A 256 -9.71 13.16 0.01
N ALA A 257 -8.59 13.81 0.31
CA ALA A 257 -7.48 13.24 1.05
C ALA A 257 -7.91 12.76 2.45
N LYS A 258 -8.78 13.50 3.13
CA LYS A 258 -9.37 13.08 4.41
C LYS A 258 -10.28 11.86 4.27
N ARG A 259 -11.00 11.73 3.16
CA ARG A 259 -11.86 10.56 2.88
C ARG A 259 -11.02 9.31 2.60
N VAL A 260 -9.97 9.44 1.76
CA VAL A 260 -9.01 8.36 1.46
C VAL A 260 -8.28 7.91 2.73
N GLY A 261 -7.82 8.84 3.56
CA GLY A 261 -6.99 8.54 4.72
C GLY A 261 -5.53 8.29 4.36
N TYR A 262 -4.89 7.37 5.09
CA TYR A 262 -3.49 7.00 4.90
C TYR A 262 -3.37 5.92 3.83
N THR A 263 -2.46 6.11 2.87
CA THR A 263 -2.16 5.11 1.84
C THR A 263 -1.00 4.24 2.32
N THR A 264 -1.14 2.91 2.34
CA THR A 264 -0.15 1.97 2.91
C THR A 264 0.12 0.78 1.97
N TRP A 265 0.93 -0.18 2.43
CA TRP A 265 1.14 -1.47 1.75
C TRP A 265 -0.16 -2.17 1.34
N PHE A 266 -1.26 -1.98 2.07
CA PHE A 266 -2.55 -2.58 1.72
C PHE A 266 -3.08 -2.05 0.39
N ASN A 267 -2.85 -0.76 0.12
CA ASN A 267 -3.27 -0.12 -1.12
C ASN A 267 -2.42 -0.56 -2.32
N LEU A 268 -1.15 -0.88 -2.07
CA LEU A 268 -0.29 -1.50 -3.06
C LEU A 268 -0.86 -2.87 -3.47
N LEU A 269 -1.15 -3.75 -2.51
CA LEU A 269 -1.76 -5.06 -2.79
C LEU A 269 -3.13 -4.94 -3.48
N ALA A 270 -3.95 -3.96 -3.08
CA ALA A 270 -5.24 -3.71 -3.72
C ALA A 270 -5.09 -3.33 -5.21
N ARG A 271 -4.04 -2.58 -5.56
CA ARG A 271 -3.74 -2.22 -6.95
C ARG A 271 -3.28 -3.44 -7.75
N LEU A 272 -2.51 -4.34 -7.15
CA LEU A 272 -2.09 -5.61 -7.77
C LEU A 272 -3.28 -6.48 -8.16
N ARG A 273 -4.34 -6.53 -7.35
CA ARG A 273 -5.54 -7.32 -7.67
C ARG A 273 -6.21 -6.90 -8.99
N ILE A 274 -6.24 -5.59 -9.28
CA ILE A 274 -6.98 -5.00 -10.41
C ILE A 274 -6.15 -5.11 -11.72
N ALA A 275 -4.96 -5.72 -11.66
CA ALA A 275 -4.03 -5.93 -12.75
C ALA A 275 -4.65 -6.48 -14.05
N ASP A 276 -5.67 -7.33 -13.93
CA ASP A 276 -6.40 -7.89 -15.08
C ASP A 276 -7.06 -6.83 -15.99
N THR A 277 -7.29 -5.63 -15.46
CA THR A 277 -7.84 -4.48 -16.21
C THR A 277 -6.81 -3.37 -16.47
N ASN A 278 -5.58 -3.53 -15.96
CA ASN A 278 -4.51 -2.55 -16.09
C ASN A 278 -3.50 -2.99 -17.16
N ARG A 279 -3.41 -2.20 -18.24
CA ARG A 279 -2.38 -2.32 -19.29
C ARG A 279 -0.94 -2.33 -18.77
N GLU A 280 -0.72 -1.78 -17.57
CA GLU A 280 0.58 -1.72 -16.88
C GLU A 280 1.12 -3.11 -16.49
N LEU A 281 0.27 -4.14 -16.44
CA LEU A 281 0.63 -5.49 -15.96
C LEU A 281 0.44 -6.60 -16.99
N THR A 282 -0.20 -6.28 -18.11
CA THR A 282 -0.40 -7.20 -19.23
C THR A 282 0.85 -7.36 -20.11
N ALA A 283 1.92 -6.64 -19.81
CA ALA A 283 3.24 -6.80 -20.41
C ALA A 283 4.30 -6.70 -19.30
N LEU A 284 4.36 -7.71 -18.43
CA LEU A 284 5.59 -7.92 -17.68
C LEU A 284 6.70 -8.17 -18.72
N ASP A 285 7.75 -7.35 -18.71
CA ASP A 285 8.86 -7.50 -19.65
C ASP A 285 9.38 -8.94 -19.63
N ALA A 286 9.80 -9.44 -20.80
CA ALA A 286 10.34 -10.80 -20.94
C ALA A 286 11.56 -11.05 -20.04
N GLU A 287 12.19 -9.98 -19.51
CA GLU A 287 13.34 -10.03 -18.61
C GLU A 287 12.97 -10.18 -17.12
N VAL A 288 11.68 -10.12 -16.76
CA VAL A 288 11.25 -10.27 -15.37
C VAL A 288 11.33 -11.73 -14.93
N ASP A 289 12.11 -11.99 -13.87
CA ASP A 289 12.07 -13.29 -13.20
C ASP A 289 10.76 -13.44 -12.42
N ARG A 290 9.77 -14.04 -13.09
CA ARG A 290 8.41 -14.26 -12.57
C ARG A 290 8.39 -15.19 -11.37
N ARG A 291 9.31 -16.17 -11.33
CA ARG A 291 9.41 -17.09 -10.20
C ARG A 291 9.90 -16.36 -8.96
N ALA A 292 10.93 -15.52 -9.10
CA ALA A 292 11.39 -14.65 -8.02
C ALA A 292 10.29 -13.67 -7.58
N MET A 293 9.58 -13.05 -8.52
CA MET A 293 8.49 -12.13 -8.23
C MET A 293 7.33 -12.82 -7.48
N HIS A 294 6.96 -14.04 -7.87
CA HIS A 294 5.95 -14.83 -7.16
C HIS A 294 6.41 -15.15 -5.73
N GLN A 295 7.66 -15.60 -5.56
CA GLN A 295 8.19 -15.89 -4.23
C GLN A 295 8.21 -14.64 -3.34
N GLN A 296 8.64 -13.50 -3.87
CA GLN A 296 8.60 -12.22 -3.16
C GLN A 296 7.18 -11.85 -2.71
N LEU A 297 6.18 -12.11 -3.55
CA LEU A 297 4.78 -11.90 -3.20
C LEU A 297 4.33 -12.83 -2.06
N VAL A 298 4.74 -14.10 -2.09
CA VAL A 298 4.50 -15.06 -1.00
C VAL A 298 5.13 -14.56 0.31
N ASP A 299 6.36 -14.06 0.26
CA ASP A 299 7.10 -13.59 1.45
C ASP A 299 6.44 -12.34 2.06
N ILE A 300 6.01 -11.40 1.21
CA ILE A 300 5.24 -10.21 1.63
C ILE A 300 3.94 -10.63 2.33
N VAL A 301 3.15 -11.51 1.70
CA VAL A 301 1.87 -11.98 2.25
C VAL A 301 2.07 -12.71 3.57
N SER A 302 3.06 -13.61 3.62
CA SER A 302 3.40 -14.37 4.82
C SER A 302 3.77 -13.45 5.99
N THR A 303 4.58 -12.42 5.71
CA THR A 303 5.02 -11.45 6.73
C THR A 303 3.85 -10.63 7.29
N ILE A 304 2.99 -10.12 6.41
CA ILE A 304 1.82 -9.33 6.84
C ILE A 304 0.85 -10.18 7.64
N ASN A 305 0.57 -11.40 7.16
CA ASN A 305 -0.32 -12.34 7.84
C ASN A 305 0.23 -12.71 9.22
N LEU A 306 1.53 -12.97 9.33
CA LEU A 306 2.20 -13.28 10.60
C LEU A 306 2.01 -12.16 11.63
N VAL A 307 2.10 -10.89 11.22
CA VAL A 307 1.84 -9.74 12.12
C VAL A 307 0.39 -9.73 12.60
N HIS A 308 -0.58 -9.92 11.72
CA HIS A 308 -2.00 -9.99 12.11
C HIS A 308 -2.28 -11.18 13.04
N GLU A 309 -1.69 -12.33 12.74
CA GLU A 309 -1.84 -13.54 13.54
C GLU A 309 -1.21 -13.39 14.93
N ALA A 310 -0.05 -12.73 15.05
CA ALA A 310 0.56 -12.45 16.35
C ALA A 310 -0.36 -11.62 17.26
N TYR A 311 -1.08 -10.64 16.70
CA TYR A 311 -2.13 -9.91 17.44
C TYR A 311 -3.31 -10.82 17.84
N VAL A 312 -3.68 -11.77 16.99
CA VAL A 312 -4.72 -12.76 17.32
C VAL A 312 -4.27 -13.67 18.48
N VAL A 313 -3.04 -14.17 18.45
CA VAL A 313 -2.49 -14.96 19.54
C VAL A 313 -2.45 -14.14 20.83
N GLU A 314 -2.06 -12.87 20.74
CA GLU A 314 -2.03 -11.97 21.89
C GLU A 314 -3.42 -11.73 22.49
N ALA A 315 -4.45 -11.62 21.65
CA ALA A 315 -5.82 -11.44 22.09
C ALA A 315 -6.43 -12.68 22.77
N LEU A 316 -6.09 -13.88 22.28
CA LEU A 316 -6.72 -15.13 22.73
C LEU A 316 -5.93 -15.85 23.82
N GLY A 317 -4.63 -15.60 23.88
CA GLY A 317 -3.68 -16.48 24.54
C GLY A 317 -3.35 -17.71 23.68
N TRP A 318 -2.14 -18.25 23.89
CA TRP A 318 -1.59 -19.34 23.10
C TRP A 318 -2.45 -20.60 23.09
N ALA A 319 -2.92 -21.04 24.26
CA ALA A 319 -3.71 -22.28 24.38
C ALA A 319 -5.01 -22.19 23.58
N THR A 320 -5.77 -21.10 23.75
CA THR A 320 -7.01 -20.83 23.03
C THR A 320 -6.77 -20.73 21.53
N TYR A 321 -5.73 -19.99 21.11
CA TYR A 321 -5.37 -19.87 19.71
C TYR A 321 -5.08 -21.24 19.07
N ARG A 322 -4.23 -22.04 19.72
CA ARG A 322 -3.86 -23.35 19.20
C ARG A 322 -5.09 -24.26 19.05
N GLN A 323 -5.89 -24.38 20.10
CA GLN A 323 -7.04 -25.28 20.13
C GLN A 323 -8.15 -24.84 19.16
N HIS A 324 -8.54 -23.57 19.21
CA HIS A 324 -9.74 -23.09 18.52
C HIS A 324 -9.49 -22.46 17.16
N ILE A 325 -8.26 -22.01 16.88
CA ILE A 325 -7.90 -21.45 15.59
C ILE A 325 -7.11 -22.46 14.77
N TYR A 326 -5.96 -22.94 15.25
CA TYR A 326 -5.06 -23.78 14.44
C TYR A 326 -5.57 -25.22 14.27
N GLU A 327 -5.84 -25.93 15.38
CA GLU A 327 -6.23 -27.35 15.35
C GLU A 327 -7.61 -27.56 14.71
N ALA A 328 -8.44 -26.52 14.67
CA ALA A 328 -9.74 -26.51 14.01
C ALA A 328 -9.67 -26.43 12.47
N GLN A 329 -8.50 -26.19 11.88
CA GLN A 329 -8.34 -26.04 10.43
C GLN A 329 -8.32 -27.40 9.70
N PRO A 330 -8.61 -27.44 8.39
CA PRO A 330 -8.40 -28.63 7.57
C PRO A 330 -6.95 -29.14 7.60
N ALA A 331 -6.79 -30.47 7.54
CA ALA A 331 -5.47 -31.12 7.61
C ALA A 331 -4.49 -30.66 6.52
N TYR A 332 -4.98 -30.33 5.32
CA TYR A 332 -4.10 -29.85 4.23
C TYR A 332 -3.45 -28.51 4.57
N LEU A 333 -4.15 -27.62 5.30
CA LEU A 333 -3.58 -26.36 5.77
C LEU A 333 -2.61 -26.62 6.93
N GLN A 334 -3.01 -27.43 7.91
CA GLN A 334 -2.15 -27.77 9.07
C GLN A 334 -0.82 -28.43 8.65
N ASN A 335 -0.84 -29.21 7.56
CA ASN A 335 0.34 -29.89 7.03
C ASN A 335 1.11 -29.08 5.98
N SER A 336 0.81 -27.79 5.83
CA SER A 336 1.46 -26.86 4.90
C SER A 336 2.30 -25.81 5.64
N PHE A 337 2.43 -24.60 5.07
CA PHE A 337 3.13 -23.45 5.65
C PHE A 337 2.62 -23.07 7.06
N LEU A 338 1.39 -23.43 7.43
CA LEU A 338 0.86 -23.12 8.76
C LEU A 338 1.63 -23.81 9.89
N ARG A 339 2.24 -24.97 9.64
CA ARG A 339 3.03 -25.65 10.66
C ARG A 339 4.25 -24.82 11.08
N GLU A 340 4.97 -24.31 10.08
CA GLU A 340 6.12 -23.43 10.30
C GLU A 340 5.68 -22.11 10.93
N ARG A 341 4.54 -21.56 10.47
CA ARG A 341 3.95 -20.36 11.06
C ARG A 341 3.60 -20.54 12.53
N LEU A 342 3.01 -21.68 12.91
CA LEU A 342 2.69 -21.99 14.30
C LEU A 342 3.97 -22.07 15.14
N ALA A 343 5.04 -22.68 14.62
CA ALA A 343 6.31 -22.75 15.31
C ALA A 343 6.92 -21.36 15.57
N LEU A 344 6.87 -20.46 14.59
CA LEU A 344 7.32 -19.07 14.75
C LEU A 344 6.53 -18.33 15.85
N LEU A 345 5.20 -18.44 15.83
CA LEU A 345 4.33 -17.81 16.84
C LEU A 345 4.51 -18.40 18.25
N ALA A 346 5.01 -19.63 18.35
CA ALA A 346 5.31 -20.30 19.62
C ALA A 346 6.69 -19.94 20.18
N ALA A 347 7.71 -19.88 19.31
CA ALA A 347 9.12 -19.73 19.70
C ALA A 347 9.40 -18.43 20.46
N ASP A 348 8.71 -17.36 20.11
CA ASP A 348 8.91 -16.04 20.73
C ASP A 348 8.14 -15.86 22.06
N ARG A 349 7.58 -16.93 22.62
CA ARG A 349 6.80 -16.93 23.87
C ARG A 349 7.46 -17.73 25.02
N THR A 350 8.62 -18.33 24.77
CA THR A 350 9.52 -18.92 25.79
C THR A 350 10.68 -17.99 26.05
#